data_AF-A0AAV6PBZ4-F1
#
_entry.id   AF-A0AAV6PBZ4-F1
#
_cell.length_a   1.000
_cell.length_b   1.000
_cell.length_c   1.000
_cell.angle_alpha   90.00
_cell.angle_beta   90.00
_cell.angle_gamma   90.00
#
_symmetry.space_group_name_H-M   'P 1'
#
loop_
_entity.id
_entity.type
_entity.pdbx_description
1 polymer ?
#
loop_
_entity_poly.entity_id
_entity_poly.type
_entity_poly.pdbx_seq_one_letter_code
_entity_poly.pdbx_strand_id
1 'polypeptide(L)'
;MMVVGFLGCYGAIQESQCLLGTFFACLVILFACEVAAGIWGFMHKDTVSKEMINFYDSVYDKGMTDSLSMDKNKEQAAATVLKVFHETLSCCGKGQGTAILTSITDRLGITDICPKNHLQTSCHQRIEELFSDKIYLIGIAALVVAVIMIFEMIFSMVLCCGIRNSPVY
;
A
#
# COMPACT_ATOMS: atom_id res chain seq x y z
N MET A 1 9.14 -6.35 4.56
CA MET A 1 9.40 -5.52 5.75
C MET A 1 10.04 -6.29 6.91
N MET A 2 9.50 -7.43 7.36
CA MET A 2 10.02 -8.15 8.55
C MET A 2 11.52 -8.51 8.50
N VAL A 3 12.00 -9.14 7.41
CA VAL A 3 13.40 -9.58 7.29
C VAL A 3 14.36 -8.40 7.24
N VAL A 4 14.06 -7.40 6.39
CA VAL A 4 14.89 -6.20 6.23
C VAL A 4 14.98 -5.41 7.54
N GLY A 5 13.86 -5.27 8.26
CA GLY A 5 13.84 -4.63 9.57
C GLY A 5 14.61 -5.43 10.64
N PHE A 6 14.54 -6.76 10.61
CA PHE A 6 15.35 -7.61 11.50
C PHE A 6 16.85 -7.41 11.25
N LEU A 7 17.31 -7.46 9.99
CA LEU A 7 18.72 -7.28 9.65
C LEU A 7 19.23 -5.89 10.06
N GLY A 8 18.43 -4.84 9.86
CA GLY A 8 18.80 -3.49 10.27
C GLY A 8 18.87 -3.35 11.79
N CYS A 9 17.81 -3.74 12.51
CA CYS A 9 17.73 -3.59 13.96
C CYS A 9 18.73 -4.50 14.70
N TYR A 10 18.77 -5.79 14.35
CA TYR A 10 19.69 -6.74 14.97
C TYR A 10 21.15 -6.46 14.57
N GLY A 11 21.38 -5.94 13.36
CA GLY A 11 22.72 -5.59 12.87
C GLY A 11 23.32 -4.40 13.62
N ALA A 12 22.47 -3.44 13.98
CA ALA A 12 22.85 -2.33 14.85
C ALA A 12 23.10 -2.78 16.29
N ILE A 13 22.22 -3.62 16.87
CA ILE A 13 22.35 -4.08 18.27
C ILE A 13 23.59 -4.97 18.47
N GLN A 14 23.85 -5.90 17.56
CA GLN A 14 24.97 -6.84 17.69
C GLN A 14 26.29 -6.26 17.16
N GLU A 15 26.29 -5.01 16.68
CA GLU A 15 27.43 -4.36 16.02
C GLU A 15 28.08 -5.25 14.95
N SER A 16 27.25 -6.01 14.21
CA SER A 16 27.73 -7.01 13.26
C SER A 16 27.87 -6.42 11.87
N GLN A 17 29.11 -6.26 11.40
CA GLN A 17 29.41 -5.74 10.07
C GLN A 17 28.78 -6.58 8.94
N CYS A 18 28.72 -7.91 9.12
CA CYS A 18 28.15 -8.81 8.12
C CYS A 18 26.62 -8.60 7.99
N LEU A 19 25.93 -8.46 9.12
CA LEU A 19 24.48 -8.27 9.11
C LEU A 19 24.09 -6.89 8.58
N LEU A 20 24.88 -5.87 8.92
CA LEU A 20 24.69 -4.52 8.42
C LEU A 20 25.04 -4.40 6.92
N GLY A 21 26.04 -5.15 6.46
CA GLY A 21 26.38 -5.26 5.03
C GLY A 21 25.28 -5.95 4.22
N THR A 22 24.68 -7.03 4.75
CA THR A 22 23.54 -7.69 4.09
C THR A 22 22.31 -6.78 4.07
N PHE A 23 22.05 -6.03 5.14
CA PHE A 23 21.01 -4.98 5.15
C PHE A 23 21.24 -3.93 4.05
N PHE A 24 22.45 -3.37 3.93
CA PHE A 24 22.80 -2.42 2.87
C PHE A 24 22.58 -3.00 1.47
N ALA A 25 23.03 -4.24 1.23
CA ALA A 25 22.83 -4.92 -0.05
C ALA A 25 21.34 -5.11 -0.38
N CYS A 26 20.52 -5.49 0.62
CA CYS A 26 19.07 -5.57 0.46
C CYS A 26 18.45 -4.21 0.11
N LEU A 27 18.87 -3.12 0.74
CA LEU A 27 18.38 -1.77 0.42
C LEU A 27 18.74 -1.35 -1.01
N VAL A 28 19.95 -1.63 -1.47
CA VAL A 28 20.36 -1.33 -2.86
C VAL A 28 19.49 -2.08 -3.87
N ILE A 29 19.19 -3.35 -3.61
CA ILE A 29 18.30 -4.16 -4.46
C ILE A 29 16.88 -3.59 -4.44
N LEU A 30 16.35 -3.24 -3.26
CA LEU A 30 15.02 -2.63 -3.14
C LEU A 30 14.91 -1.29 -3.86
N PHE A 31 15.93 -0.44 -3.75
CA PHE A 31 15.99 0.83 -4.46
C PHE A 31 16.02 0.63 -5.98
N ALA A 32 16.81 -0.32 -6.48
CA ALA A 32 16.82 -0.66 -7.90
C ALA A 32 15.45 -1.19 -8.38
N CYS A 33 14.79 -2.03 -7.57
CA CYS A 33 13.44 -2.51 -7.84
C CYS A 33 12.41 -1.37 -7.82
N GLU A 34 12.52 -0.42 -6.89
CA GLU A 34 11.64 0.75 -6.79
C GLU A 34 11.74 1.62 -8.04
N VAL A 35 12.96 1.91 -8.50
CA VAL A 35 13.19 2.67 -9.76
C VAL A 35 12.63 1.91 -10.96
N ALA A 36 12.89 0.59 -11.06
CA ALA A 36 12.38 -0.24 -12.14
C ALA A 36 10.85 -0.29 -12.15
N ALA A 37 10.22 -0.50 -11.00
CA ALA A 37 8.77 -0.53 -10.84
C ALA A 37 8.14 0.85 -11.11
N GLY A 38 8.81 1.94 -10.69
CA GLY A 38 8.37 3.31 -10.96
C GLY A 38 8.35 3.62 -12.46
N ILE A 39 9.42 3.28 -13.18
CA ILE A 39 9.49 3.46 -14.64
C ILE A 39 8.44 2.60 -15.33
N TRP A 40 8.37 1.31 -14.98
CA TRP A 40 7.40 0.38 -15.57
C TRP A 40 5.95 0.83 -15.34
N GLY A 41 5.63 1.21 -14.10
CA GLY A 41 4.30 1.66 -13.70
C GLY A 41 3.91 2.98 -14.37
N PHE A 42 4.86 3.89 -14.57
CA PHE A 42 4.61 5.13 -15.29
C PHE A 42 4.35 4.87 -16.79
N MET A 43 5.14 4.00 -17.43
CA MET A 43 4.96 3.64 -18.84
C MET A 43 3.64 2.90 -19.11
N HIS A 44 3.19 2.07 -18.16
CA HIS A 44 1.98 1.25 -18.29
C HIS A 44 0.87 1.65 -17.31
N LYS A 45 0.73 2.96 -17.03
CA LYS A 45 -0.22 3.48 -16.04
C LYS A 45 -1.67 3.01 -16.28
N ASP A 46 -2.08 2.89 -17.54
CA ASP A 46 -3.45 2.47 -17.90
C ASP A 46 -3.67 0.98 -17.60
N THR A 47 -2.64 0.14 -17.78
CA THR A 47 -2.68 -1.28 -17.42
C THR A 47 -2.69 -1.45 -15.90
N VAL A 48 -1.87 -0.68 -15.18
CA VAL A 48 -1.84 -0.68 -13.71
C VAL A 48 -3.20 -0.25 -13.12
N SER A 49 -3.83 0.77 -13.70
CA SER A 49 -5.17 1.22 -13.29
C SER A 49 -6.21 0.11 -13.46
N LYS A 50 -6.20 -0.61 -14.59
CA LYS A 50 -7.12 -1.73 -14.84
C LYS A 50 -6.89 -2.89 -13.86
N GLU A 51 -5.64 -3.20 -13.56
CA GLU A 51 -5.32 -4.26 -12.60
C GLU A 51 -5.76 -3.88 -11.18
N MET A 52 -5.59 -2.62 -10.78
CA MET A 52 -6.10 -2.12 -9.50
C MET A 52 -7.62 -2.19 -9.41
N ILE A 53 -8.32 -1.89 -10.52
CA ILE A 53 -9.77 -2.05 -10.64
C ILE A 53 -10.17 -3.53 -10.45
N ASN A 54 -9.53 -4.46 -11.17
CA ASN A 54 -9.82 -5.89 -11.07
C ASN A 54 -9.58 -6.42 -9.65
N PHE A 55 -8.53 -5.93 -8.98
CA PHE A 55 -8.25 -6.25 -7.60
C PHE A 55 -9.36 -5.72 -6.66
N TYR A 56 -9.75 -4.46 -6.82
CA TYR A 56 -10.84 -3.86 -6.05
C TYR A 56 -12.15 -4.64 -6.22
N ASP A 57 -12.47 -5.06 -7.44
CA ASP A 57 -13.64 -5.87 -7.74
C ASP A 57 -13.64 -7.21 -6.99
N SER A 58 -12.50 -7.91 -7.00
CA SER A 58 -12.36 -9.19 -6.30
C SER A 58 -12.55 -9.04 -4.78
N VAL A 59 -12.01 -7.95 -4.20
CA VAL A 59 -12.16 -7.66 -2.77
C VAL A 59 -13.59 -7.24 -2.45
N TYR A 60 -14.22 -6.45 -3.32
CA TYR A 60 -15.60 -6.00 -3.17
C TYR A 60 -16.58 -7.17 -3.21
N ASP A 61 -16.45 -8.05 -4.19
CA ASP A 61 -17.34 -9.21 -4.35
C ASP A 61 -17.24 -10.16 -3.14
N LYS A 62 -16.03 -10.36 -2.59
CA LYS A 62 -15.83 -11.11 -1.35
C LYS A 62 -16.47 -10.41 -0.15
N GLY A 63 -16.17 -9.13 0.05
CA GLY A 63 -16.67 -8.38 1.21
C GLY A 63 -18.20 -8.20 1.23
N MET A 64 -18.83 -8.06 0.06
CA MET A 64 -20.28 -7.94 -0.06
C MET A 64 -21.01 -9.28 0.15
N THR A 65 -20.48 -10.37 -0.42
CA THR A 65 -21.04 -11.71 -0.21
C THR A 65 -21.02 -12.09 1.27
N ASP A 66 -19.92 -11.77 1.95
CA ASP A 66 -19.72 -12.09 3.35
C ASP A 66 -20.60 -11.24 4.28
N SER A 67 -20.89 -9.99 3.90
CA SER A 67 -21.81 -9.11 4.66
C SER A 67 -23.27 -9.58 4.58
N LEU A 68 -23.65 -10.34 3.55
CA LEU A 68 -24.98 -10.94 3.40
C LEU A 68 -25.10 -12.30 4.13
N SER A 69 -24.02 -13.04 4.27
CA SER A 69 -23.97 -14.24 5.11
C SER A 69 -23.63 -13.86 6.55
N MET A 70 -24.66 -13.83 7.41
CA MET A 70 -24.58 -13.58 8.86
C MET A 70 -23.75 -14.63 9.63
N ASP A 71 -22.48 -14.83 9.29
CA ASP A 71 -21.54 -15.74 9.95
C ASP A 71 -20.30 -14.94 10.38
N LYS A 72 -20.33 -14.40 11.60
CA LYS A 72 -19.47 -13.33 12.13
C LYS A 72 -17.96 -13.65 12.24
N ASN A 73 -17.50 -14.81 11.79
CA ASN A 73 -16.16 -15.33 12.07
C ASN A 73 -15.27 -15.57 10.83
N LYS A 74 -15.75 -15.28 9.62
CA LYS A 74 -14.91 -15.26 8.42
C LYS A 74 -14.88 -13.83 7.85
N GLU A 75 -13.68 -13.43 7.41
CA GLU A 75 -13.36 -12.28 6.56
C GLU A 75 -13.90 -10.86 6.86
N GLN A 76 -13.97 -10.44 8.14
CA GLN A 76 -13.97 -9.01 8.51
C GLN A 76 -12.83 -8.19 7.86
N ALA A 77 -11.76 -8.85 7.42
CA ALA A 77 -10.64 -8.24 6.71
C ALA A 77 -11.08 -7.57 5.39
N ALA A 78 -11.93 -8.21 4.59
CA ALA A 78 -12.37 -7.66 3.31
C ALA A 78 -13.24 -6.40 3.52
N ALA A 79 -14.16 -6.44 4.48
CA ALA A 79 -14.98 -5.30 4.86
C ALA A 79 -14.13 -4.13 5.41
N THR A 80 -13.11 -4.42 6.21
CA THR A 80 -12.18 -3.40 6.73
C THR A 80 -11.39 -2.74 5.61
N VAL A 81 -10.86 -3.54 4.67
CA VAL A 81 -10.16 -3.03 3.49
C VAL A 81 -11.10 -2.14 2.67
N LEU A 82 -12.33 -2.59 2.40
CA LEU A 82 -13.31 -1.82 1.65
C LEU A 82 -13.63 -0.48 2.32
N LYS A 83 -13.79 -0.47 3.65
CA LYS A 83 -14.03 0.77 4.41
C LYS A 83 -12.88 1.76 4.24
N VAL A 84 -11.63 1.29 4.39
CA VAL A 84 -10.43 2.14 4.19
C VAL A 84 -10.34 2.65 2.75
N PHE A 85 -10.65 1.81 1.75
CA PHE A 85 -10.66 2.22 0.35
C PHE A 85 -11.72 3.29 0.10
N HIS A 86 -12.95 3.08 0.57
CA HIS A 86 -14.05 4.02 0.39
C HIS A 86 -13.78 5.36 1.09
N GLU A 87 -13.17 5.35 2.28
CA GLU A 87 -12.81 6.56 3.02
C GLU A 87 -11.62 7.29 2.36
N THR A 88 -10.58 6.56 1.96
CA THR A 88 -9.37 7.13 1.33
C THR A 88 -9.67 7.72 -0.05
N LEU A 89 -10.48 7.04 -0.86
CA LEU A 89 -10.83 7.47 -2.21
C LEU A 89 -12.07 8.38 -2.24
N SER A 90 -12.82 8.46 -1.13
CA SER A 90 -14.12 9.14 -1.06
C SER A 90 -15.10 8.62 -2.13
N CYS A 91 -15.15 7.30 -2.29
CA CYS A 91 -16.01 6.60 -3.25
C CYS A 91 -16.81 5.50 -2.54
N CYS A 92 -17.86 4.98 -3.16
CA CYS A 92 -18.64 3.88 -2.61
C CYS A 92 -19.10 2.94 -3.72
N GLY A 93 -18.75 1.66 -3.58
CA GLY A 93 -19.18 0.60 -4.49
C GLY A 93 -18.41 0.53 -5.80
N LYS A 94 -18.70 -0.56 -6.52
CA LYS A 94 -18.04 -0.95 -7.75
C LYS A 94 -18.35 0.00 -8.92
N GLY A 95 -19.57 -0.02 -9.43
CA GLY A 95 -20.03 0.82 -10.54
C GLY A 95 -21.23 1.68 -10.14
N GLN A 96 -21.75 2.50 -11.05
CA GLN A 96 -22.87 3.40 -10.74
C GLN A 96 -24.12 2.67 -10.21
N GLY A 97 -24.44 1.48 -10.75
CA GLY A 97 -25.59 0.69 -10.31
C GLY A 97 -25.40 0.03 -8.93
N THR A 98 -24.20 -0.49 -8.64
CA THR A 98 -23.89 -1.09 -7.34
C THR A 98 -23.63 -0.04 -6.27
N ALA A 99 -23.05 1.12 -6.59
CA ALA A 99 -22.89 2.24 -5.68
C ALA A 99 -24.21 2.69 -5.03
N ILE A 100 -25.30 2.70 -5.81
CA ILE A 100 -26.64 3.04 -5.33
C ILE A 100 -27.16 1.96 -4.38
N LEU A 101 -27.08 0.69 -4.78
CA LEU A 101 -27.52 -0.45 -3.96
C LEU A 101 -26.77 -0.48 -2.62
N THR A 102 -25.45 -0.36 -2.64
CA THR A 102 -24.60 -0.35 -1.45
C THR A 102 -24.88 0.83 -0.55
N SER A 103 -25.10 2.03 -1.11
CA SER A 103 -25.48 3.21 -0.33
C SER A 103 -26.83 3.04 0.37
N ILE A 104 -27.79 2.36 -0.28
CA ILE A 104 -29.09 2.07 0.33
C ILE A 104 -28.95 1.04 1.45
N THR A 105 -28.21 -0.05 1.21
CA THR A 105 -27.90 -1.08 2.21
C THR A 105 -27.15 -0.49 3.41
N ASP A 106 -26.27 0.47 3.17
CA ASP A 106 -25.52 1.19 4.21
C ASP A 106 -26.42 2.13 5.03
N ARG A 107 -27.32 2.89 4.38
CA ARG A 107 -28.33 3.69 5.08
C ARG A 107 -29.35 2.86 5.84
N LEU A 108 -29.66 1.65 5.38
CA LEU A 108 -30.51 0.71 6.12
C LEU A 108 -29.76 0.05 7.30
N GLY A 109 -28.46 0.31 7.48
CA GLY A 109 -27.64 -0.26 8.56
C GLY A 109 -27.29 -1.73 8.35
N ILE A 110 -27.41 -2.24 7.13
CA ILE A 110 -27.08 -3.63 6.77
C ILE A 110 -25.58 -3.74 6.46
N THR A 111 -24.95 -2.68 5.99
CA THR A 111 -23.50 -2.55 5.77
C THR A 111 -22.98 -1.24 6.40
N ASP A 112 -21.75 -1.17 6.89
CA ASP A 112 -21.11 0.08 7.40
C ASP A 112 -19.75 0.30 6.73
N ILE A 113 -19.79 0.32 5.39
CA ILE A 113 -18.60 0.35 4.53
C ILE A 113 -18.50 1.67 3.75
N CYS A 114 -19.55 2.49 3.68
CA CYS A 114 -19.53 3.72 2.89
C CYS A 114 -19.47 5.00 3.74
N PRO A 115 -18.80 6.07 3.25
CA PRO A 115 -18.71 7.34 3.97
C PRO A 115 -20.06 8.09 3.94
N LYS A 116 -20.47 8.60 5.11
CA LYS A 116 -21.84 9.10 5.39
C LYS A 116 -22.29 10.34 4.59
N ASN A 117 -21.39 11.01 3.86
CA ASN A 117 -21.65 12.33 3.25
C ASN A 117 -21.37 12.44 1.75
N HIS A 118 -21.04 11.36 1.03
CA HIS A 118 -20.69 11.47 -0.40
C HIS A 118 -21.64 10.76 -1.36
N LEU A 119 -22.06 11.51 -2.37
CA LEU A 119 -22.98 11.12 -3.43
C LEU A 119 -22.23 10.37 -4.56
N GLN A 120 -22.67 9.14 -4.84
CA GLN A 120 -22.67 8.44 -6.14
C GLN A 120 -21.39 8.43 -7.01
N THR A 121 -20.17 8.54 -6.45
CA THR A 121 -18.96 8.37 -7.27
C THR A 121 -18.48 6.92 -7.20
N SER A 122 -18.34 6.28 -8.36
CA SER A 122 -17.87 4.90 -8.46
C SER A 122 -16.37 4.83 -8.13
N CYS A 123 -15.96 3.81 -7.37
CA CYS A 123 -14.54 3.63 -7.05
C CYS A 123 -13.70 3.37 -8.30
N HIS A 124 -14.27 2.73 -9.32
CA HIS A 124 -13.65 2.60 -10.64
C HIS A 124 -13.19 3.94 -11.22
N GLN A 125 -14.11 4.92 -11.30
CA GLN A 125 -13.81 6.22 -11.88
C GLN A 125 -12.74 6.94 -11.06
N ARG A 126 -12.81 6.81 -9.73
CA ARG A 126 -11.83 7.46 -8.84
C ARG A 126 -10.44 6.84 -8.97
N ILE A 127 -10.36 5.53 -9.16
CA ILE A 127 -9.09 4.83 -9.42
C ILE A 127 -8.50 5.29 -10.77
N GLU A 128 -9.29 5.37 -11.83
CA GLU A 128 -8.81 5.89 -13.12
C GLU A 128 -8.35 7.34 -13.05
N GLU A 129 -9.08 8.19 -12.32
CA GLU A 129 -8.71 9.59 -12.07
C GLU A 129 -7.40 9.69 -11.28
N LEU A 130 -7.15 8.76 -10.34
CA LEU A 130 -5.89 8.72 -9.59
C LEU A 130 -4.68 8.43 -10.48
N PHE A 131 -4.79 7.48 -11.42
CA PHE A 131 -3.69 7.14 -12.31
C PHE A 131 -3.56 8.06 -13.53
N SER A 132 -4.61 8.79 -13.87
CA SER A 132 -4.59 9.72 -15.01
C SER A 132 -4.30 11.15 -14.58
N ASP A 133 -5.15 11.74 -13.74
CA ASP A 133 -5.11 13.17 -13.40
C ASP A 133 -4.29 13.43 -12.15
N LYS A 134 -4.23 12.46 -11.22
CA LYS A 134 -3.55 12.60 -9.92
C LYS A 134 -2.31 11.73 -9.78
N ILE A 135 -1.69 11.33 -10.89
CA ILE A 135 -0.46 10.51 -10.87
C ILE A 135 0.67 11.18 -10.07
N TYR A 136 0.66 12.52 -9.97
CA TYR A 136 1.60 13.27 -9.15
C TYR A 136 1.53 12.92 -7.65
N LEU A 137 0.37 12.53 -7.11
CA LEU A 137 0.24 12.12 -5.71
C LEU A 137 1.03 10.83 -5.44
N ILE A 138 0.91 9.86 -6.36
CA ILE A 138 1.65 8.60 -6.31
C ILE A 138 3.15 8.87 -6.49
N GLY A 139 3.51 9.78 -7.40
CA GLY A 139 4.89 10.21 -7.61
C GLY A 139 5.53 10.84 -6.38
N ILE A 140 4.81 11.71 -5.65
CA ILE A 140 5.29 12.30 -4.39
C ILE A 140 5.50 11.21 -3.34
N ALA A 141 4.56 10.28 -3.19
CA ALA A 141 4.70 9.18 -2.25
C ALA A 141 5.92 8.31 -2.55
N ALA A 142 6.14 7.94 -3.83
CA ALA A 142 7.33 7.19 -4.25
C ALA A 142 8.63 7.98 -3.99
N LEU A 143 8.63 9.29 -4.24
CA LEU A 143 9.80 10.13 -3.95
C LEU A 143 10.16 10.15 -2.46
N VAL A 144 9.16 10.22 -1.57
CA VAL A 144 9.39 10.17 -0.12
C VAL A 144 10.01 8.84 0.29
N VAL A 145 9.52 7.72 -0.26
CA VAL A 145 10.09 6.39 0.02
C VAL A 145 11.54 6.29 -0.46
N ALA A 146 11.81 6.71 -1.70
CA ALA A 146 13.16 6.75 -2.25
C ALA A 146 14.14 7.58 -1.39
N VAL A 147 13.70 8.75 -0.90
CA VAL A 147 14.52 9.60 -0.01
C VAL A 147 14.81 8.88 1.31
N ILE A 148 13.82 8.24 1.92
CA ILE A 148 14.01 7.47 3.16
C ILE A 148 15.01 6.34 2.94
N MET A 149 14.90 5.59 1.84
CA MET A 149 15.87 4.51 1.52
C MET A 149 17.30 5.02 1.38
N ILE A 150 17.49 6.20 0.78
CA ILE A 150 18.83 6.82 0.66
C ILE A 150 19.40 7.15 2.05
N PHE A 151 18.60 7.71 2.95
CA PHE A 151 19.04 7.94 4.33
C PHE A 151 19.38 6.64 5.05
N GLU A 152 18.58 5.58 4.89
CA GLU A 152 18.86 4.27 5.46
C GLU A 152 20.18 3.68 4.93
N MET A 153 20.46 3.82 3.63
CA MET A 153 21.72 3.39 3.03
C MET A 153 22.92 4.17 3.60
N ILE A 154 22.79 5.49 3.75
CA ILE A 154 23.84 6.34 4.34
C ILE A 154 24.11 5.92 5.79
N PHE A 155 23.07 5.81 6.61
CA PHE A 155 23.23 5.43 8.02
C PHE A 155 23.80 4.03 8.17
N SER A 156 23.38 3.08 7.34
CA SER A 156 23.95 1.73 7.33
C SER A 156 25.46 1.75 7.05
N MET A 157 25.91 2.52 6.05
CA MET A 157 27.34 2.62 5.72
C MET A 157 28.15 3.37 6.79
N VAL A 158 27.60 4.45 7.34
CA VAL A 158 28.25 5.21 8.43
C VAL A 158 28.41 4.34 9.67
N LEU A 159 27.36 3.61 10.07
CA LEU A 159 27.40 2.70 11.22
C LEU A 159 28.37 1.53 10.96
N CYS A 160 28.39 0.97 9.75
CA CYS A 160 29.32 -0.09 9.38
C CYS A 160 30.79 0.38 9.47
N CYS A 161 31.07 1.60 8.97
CA CYS A 161 32.39 2.21 9.10
C CYS A 161 32.76 2.52 10.55
N GLY A 162 31.81 2.99 11.35
CA GLY A 162 31.98 3.27 12.78
C GLY A 162 32.40 2.01 13.54
N ILE A 163 31.66 0.91 13.39
CA ILE A 163 31.97 -0.38 14.01
C ILE A 163 33.37 -0.87 13.58
N ARG A 164 33.72 -0.76 12.29
CA ARG A 164 35.05 -1.18 11.80
C ARG A 164 36.19 -0.46 12.50
N ASN A 165 35.99 0.84 12.76
CA ASN A 165 37.01 1.73 13.27
C ASN A 165 37.06 1.77 14.80
N SER A 166 36.07 1.17 15.46
CA SER A 166 36.00 0.94 16.91
C SER A 166 36.16 -0.56 17.19
N PRO A 167 37.35 -1.16 16.99
CA PRO A 167 37.58 -2.54 17.39
C PRO A 167 37.39 -2.62 18.91
N VAL A 168 36.34 -3.33 19.34
CA VAL A 168 36.11 -3.66 20.74
C VAL A 168 37.26 -4.57 21.16
N TYR A 169 38.02 -4.12 22.18
CA TYR A 169 39.10 -4.86 22.81
C TYR A 169 38.56 -6.09 23.54
#